data_AF-A0A0D0B6X8-F1
#
_entry.id   AF-A0A0D0B6X8-F1
#
_cell.length_a   1.000
_cell.length_b   1.000
_cell.length_c   1.000
_cell.angle_alpha   90.00
_cell.angle_beta   90.00
_cell.angle_gamma   90.00
#
_symmetry.space_group_name_H-M   'P 1'
#
loop_
_entity.id
_entity.type
_entity.pdbx_description
1 polymer ?
#
loop_
_entity_poly.entity_id
_entity_poly.type
_entity_poly.pdbx_seq_one_letter_code
_entity_poly.pdbx_strand_id
1 'polypeptide(L)'
;IQYKNARKCLLNLKGPGKWQETFQELKGSDICGIGERALSAEEKEMLRVAQIQAGVSEEEVDKMLDDNISNMLTADPINPVLALGETKCTLSWIWYTVSGSEVDEDNVNVSLQVEWCKARARAQHSREELLLVDEEMHWVITYTTHRAQWWLQQSNRWMDIDVALKDGLVAYSCEQAHIEQERAQRWLSDWAPV
;
A
#
# COMPACT_ATOMS: atom_id res chain seq x y z
N ILE A 1 -20.20 -20.00 14.52
CA ILE A 1 -20.57 -21.34 15.05
C ILE A 1 -21.99 -21.76 14.63
N GLN A 2 -23.00 -20.89 14.79
CA GLN A 2 -24.40 -21.20 14.46
C GLN A 2 -24.60 -21.62 13.00
N TYR A 3 -24.04 -20.90 12.01
CA TYR A 3 -24.14 -21.26 10.59
C TYR A 3 -23.58 -22.66 10.28
N LYS A 4 -22.36 -22.96 10.75
CA LYS A 4 -21.71 -24.27 10.53
C LYS A 4 -22.57 -25.42 11.07
N ASN A 5 -23.20 -25.24 12.22
CA ASN A 5 -24.10 -26.23 12.80
C ASN A 5 -25.41 -26.34 12.01
N ALA A 6 -26.03 -25.22 11.66
CA ALA A 6 -27.26 -25.20 10.87
C ALA A 6 -27.08 -25.89 9.51
N ARG A 7 -25.97 -25.61 8.81
CA ARG A 7 -25.64 -26.27 7.53
C ARG A 7 -25.44 -27.78 7.70
N LYS A 8 -24.76 -28.23 8.76
CA LYS A 8 -24.62 -29.67 9.07
C LYS A 8 -25.97 -30.34 9.30
N CYS A 9 -26.85 -29.71 10.07
CA CYS A 9 -28.22 -30.18 10.27
C CYS A 9 -29.00 -30.24 8.96
N LEU A 10 -28.91 -29.20 8.13
CA LEU A 10 -29.58 -29.15 6.82
C LEU A 10 -29.08 -30.27 5.89
N LEU A 11 -27.77 -30.54 5.89
CA LEU A 11 -27.18 -31.63 5.13
C LEU A 11 -27.71 -33.00 5.60
N ASN A 12 -27.84 -33.20 6.91
CA ASN A 12 -28.40 -34.44 7.47
C ASN A 12 -29.89 -34.62 7.13
N LEU A 13 -30.66 -33.53 7.04
CA LEU A 13 -32.09 -33.58 6.80
C LEU A 13 -32.45 -33.69 5.31
N LYS A 14 -31.81 -32.91 4.45
CA LYS A 14 -32.15 -32.83 3.01
C LYS A 14 -31.19 -33.61 2.10
N GLY A 15 -30.01 -33.99 2.59
CA GLY A 15 -28.95 -34.55 1.77
C GLY A 15 -28.29 -33.53 0.83
N PRO A 16 -27.31 -33.96 0.01
CA PRO A 16 -26.64 -33.09 -0.96
C PRO A 16 -27.61 -32.65 -2.06
N GLY A 17 -27.48 -31.41 -2.52
CA GLY A 17 -28.37 -30.85 -3.55
C GLY A 17 -28.09 -29.38 -3.88
N LYS A 18 -28.91 -28.79 -4.76
CA LYS A 18 -28.74 -27.42 -5.29
C LYS A 18 -28.63 -26.33 -4.22
N TRP A 19 -29.19 -26.56 -3.03
CA TRP A 19 -29.10 -25.62 -1.91
C TRP A 19 -27.65 -25.38 -1.45
N GLN A 20 -26.71 -26.29 -1.73
CA GLN A 20 -25.29 -26.14 -1.38
C GLN A 20 -24.59 -25.04 -2.19
N GLU A 21 -25.11 -24.70 -3.37
CA GLU A 21 -24.60 -23.58 -4.19
C GLU A 21 -24.93 -22.23 -3.53
N THR A 22 -26.09 -22.14 -2.89
CA THR A 22 -26.54 -20.96 -2.14
C THR A 22 -25.95 -20.90 -0.73
N PHE A 23 -25.89 -22.03 -0.02
CA PHE A 23 -25.34 -22.13 1.34
C PHE A 23 -24.04 -22.93 1.32
N GLN A 24 -22.97 -22.25 0.91
CA GLN A 24 -21.63 -22.83 0.80
C GLN A 24 -21.02 -23.13 2.17
N GLU A 25 -19.95 -23.92 2.17
CA GLU A 25 -19.19 -24.15 3.40
C GLU A 25 -18.43 -22.89 3.80
N LEU A 26 -18.67 -22.41 5.03
CA LEU A 26 -18.05 -21.19 5.53
C LEU A 26 -16.62 -21.45 6.02
N LYS A 27 -15.63 -20.99 5.25
CA LYS A 27 -14.23 -20.96 5.66
C LYS A 27 -13.95 -19.72 6.51
N GLY A 28 -12.82 -19.69 7.21
CA GLY A 28 -12.36 -18.48 7.91
C GLY A 28 -12.09 -17.35 6.91
N SER A 29 -11.42 -17.68 5.80
CA SER A 29 -11.14 -16.73 4.71
C SER A 29 -12.35 -16.12 4.01
N ASP A 30 -13.56 -16.66 4.20
CA ASP A 30 -14.78 -16.05 3.68
C ASP A 30 -15.30 -14.90 4.57
N ILE A 31 -14.92 -14.87 5.85
CA ILE A 31 -15.39 -13.93 6.87
C ILE A 31 -14.52 -12.66 6.80
N CYS A 32 -14.83 -11.82 5.82
CA CYS A 32 -14.14 -10.56 5.55
C CYS A 32 -15.15 -9.40 5.51
N GLY A 33 -14.72 -8.19 5.90
CA GLY A 33 -15.51 -6.98 5.74
C GLY A 33 -15.81 -6.66 4.27
N ILE A 34 -16.76 -5.76 4.04
CA ILE A 34 -17.09 -5.31 2.68
C ILE A 34 -15.89 -4.52 2.13
N GLY A 35 -15.33 -4.94 0.99
CA GLY A 35 -14.08 -4.37 0.44
C GLY A 35 -12.79 -5.05 0.91
N GLU A 36 -12.87 -5.95 1.90
CA GLU A 36 -11.72 -6.74 2.35
C GLU A 36 -11.72 -8.13 1.70
N ARG A 37 -10.53 -8.72 1.54
CA ARG A 37 -10.39 -10.09 1.05
C ARG A 37 -9.33 -10.85 1.81
N ALA A 38 -9.46 -12.17 1.79
CA ALA A 38 -8.39 -13.06 2.19
C ALA A 38 -7.22 -12.99 1.20
N LEU A 39 -6.05 -13.35 1.71
CA LEU A 39 -4.83 -13.45 0.91
C LEU A 39 -4.95 -14.47 -0.22
N SER A 40 -4.47 -14.08 -1.39
CA SER A 40 -4.24 -15.00 -2.52
C SER A 40 -3.18 -16.03 -2.16
N ALA A 41 -3.17 -17.18 -2.82
CA ALA A 41 -2.15 -18.21 -2.62
C ALA A 41 -0.72 -17.66 -2.81
N GLU A 42 -0.53 -16.77 -3.78
CA GLU A 42 0.76 -16.10 -4.02
C GLU A 42 1.15 -15.19 -2.85
N GLU A 43 0.20 -14.43 -2.31
CA GLU A 43 0.41 -13.53 -1.17
C GLU A 43 0.71 -14.31 0.10
N LYS A 44 0.03 -15.45 0.30
CA LYS A 44 0.30 -16.36 1.41
C LYS A 44 1.71 -16.92 1.34
N GLU A 45 2.18 -17.29 0.16
CA GLU A 45 3.54 -17.81 -0.01
C GLU A 45 4.59 -16.73 0.26
N MET A 46 4.36 -15.50 -0.21
CA MET A 46 5.24 -14.37 0.13
C MET A 46 5.31 -14.13 1.63
N LEU A 47 4.17 -14.17 2.33
CA LEU A 47 4.16 -14.08 3.79
C LEU A 47 4.84 -15.25 4.46
N ARG A 48 4.63 -16.47 3.96
CA ARG A 48 5.27 -17.68 4.47
C ARG A 48 6.79 -17.50 4.48
N VAL A 49 7.35 -17.10 3.34
CA VAL A 49 8.79 -16.86 3.18
C VAL A 49 9.28 -15.75 4.12
N ALA A 50 8.57 -14.62 4.17
CA ALA A 50 8.95 -13.49 5.03
C ALA A 50 8.94 -13.86 6.52
N GLN A 51 7.93 -14.61 6.97
CA GLN A 51 7.74 -14.99 8.37
C GLN A 51 8.74 -16.06 8.82
N ILE A 52 9.08 -17.01 7.95
CA ILE A 52 10.18 -17.97 8.17
C ILE A 52 11.52 -17.22 8.25
N GLN A 53 11.75 -16.26 7.35
CA GLN A 53 12.96 -15.44 7.38
C GLN A 53 13.07 -14.59 8.66
N ALA A 54 11.95 -14.17 9.23
CA ALA A 54 11.87 -13.49 10.52
C ALA A 54 12.07 -14.42 11.73
N GLY A 55 12.25 -15.73 11.52
CA GLY A 55 12.55 -16.71 12.56
C GLY A 55 11.32 -17.35 13.21
N VAL A 56 10.14 -17.23 12.62
CA VAL A 56 8.93 -17.91 13.10
C VAL A 56 8.91 -19.35 12.62
N SER A 57 8.39 -20.26 13.44
CA SER A 57 8.37 -21.68 13.11
C SER A 57 7.41 -21.97 11.96
N GLU A 58 7.77 -22.93 11.11
CA GLU A 58 6.95 -23.30 9.95
C GLU A 58 5.54 -23.76 10.36
N GLU A 59 5.42 -24.46 11.49
CA GLU A 59 4.13 -24.92 12.03
C GLU A 59 3.22 -23.76 12.48
N GLU A 60 3.80 -22.69 13.01
CA GLU A 60 3.04 -21.48 13.37
C GLU A 60 2.59 -20.73 12.13
N VAL A 61 3.46 -20.64 11.12
CA VAL A 61 3.14 -20.02 9.82
C VAL A 61 2.02 -20.78 9.10
N ASP A 62 2.06 -22.10 9.08
CA ASP A 62 1.02 -22.94 8.48
C ASP A 62 -0.34 -22.74 9.15
N LYS A 63 -0.38 -22.67 10.49
CA LYS A 63 -1.62 -22.38 11.24
C LYS A 63 -2.14 -20.97 10.95
N MET A 64 -1.25 -19.99 10.78
CA MET A 64 -1.62 -18.61 10.45
C MET A 64 -2.21 -18.48 9.04
N LEU A 65 -1.77 -19.30 8.08
CA LEU A 65 -2.19 -19.24 6.68
C LEU A 65 -3.37 -20.19 6.35
N ASP A 66 -3.81 -21.01 7.31
CA ASP A 66 -4.94 -21.94 7.14
C ASP A 66 -6.26 -21.19 6.96
N ASP A 67 -6.84 -21.35 5.77
CA ASP A 67 -8.13 -20.77 5.36
C ASP A 67 -9.30 -21.16 6.26
N ASN A 68 -9.21 -22.30 6.97
CA ASN A 68 -10.30 -22.77 7.82
C ASN A 68 -10.34 -22.09 9.18
N ILE A 69 -9.18 -21.58 9.63
CA ILE A 69 -8.95 -21.09 10.99
C ILE A 69 -8.73 -19.58 10.97
N SER A 70 -8.00 -19.07 9.99
CA SER A 70 -7.51 -17.70 9.92
C SER A 70 -8.27 -16.89 8.88
N ASN A 71 -8.57 -15.66 9.26
CA ASN A 71 -9.13 -14.64 8.36
C ASN A 71 -8.02 -13.63 7.99
N MET A 72 -6.77 -14.07 7.81
CA MET A 72 -5.68 -13.17 7.42
C MET A 72 -6.06 -12.36 6.17
N LEU A 73 -6.16 -11.04 6.33
CA LEU A 73 -6.68 -10.11 5.34
C LEU A 73 -5.56 -9.32 4.67
N THR A 74 -5.75 -8.95 3.41
CA THR A 74 -4.82 -8.08 2.67
C THR A 74 -4.84 -6.63 3.18
N ALA A 75 -5.92 -6.22 3.84
CA ALA A 75 -6.19 -4.83 4.21
C ALA A 75 -5.54 -4.36 5.52
N ASP A 76 -4.69 -5.18 6.15
CA ASP A 76 -3.93 -4.72 7.32
C ASP A 76 -2.84 -3.74 6.85
N PRO A 77 -2.96 -2.43 7.17
CA PRO A 77 -1.98 -1.41 6.77
C PRO A 77 -0.59 -1.63 7.39
N ILE A 78 -0.46 -2.64 8.25
CA ILE A 78 0.76 -3.01 8.98
C ILE A 78 1.68 -3.90 8.13
N ASN A 79 1.19 -4.54 7.06
CA ASN A 79 2.00 -5.45 6.27
C ASN A 79 2.49 -4.81 4.95
N PRO A 80 3.65 -4.13 4.95
CA PRO A 80 4.18 -3.47 3.75
C PRO A 80 4.49 -4.45 2.61
N VAL A 81 4.62 -5.74 2.90
CA VAL A 81 4.88 -6.79 1.90
C VAL A 81 3.68 -7.01 0.99
N LEU A 82 2.47 -6.71 1.44
CA LEU A 82 1.22 -7.01 0.75
C LEU A 82 0.39 -5.78 0.37
N ALA A 83 0.96 -4.58 0.51
CA ALA A 83 0.31 -3.32 0.18
C ALA A 83 0.14 -3.19 -1.35
N LEU A 84 -0.81 -3.92 -1.92
CA LEU A 84 -1.22 -3.84 -3.32
C LEU A 84 -2.54 -3.07 -3.44
N GLY A 85 -2.68 -2.28 -4.51
CA GLY A 85 -3.90 -1.52 -4.78
C GLY A 85 -5.15 -2.41 -4.89
N GLU A 86 -6.22 -2.00 -4.21
CA GLU A 86 -7.50 -2.72 -4.03
C GLU A 86 -8.32 -2.97 -5.32
N THR A 87 -7.78 -2.62 -6.50
CA THR A 87 -8.49 -2.62 -7.79
C THR A 87 -8.98 -4.00 -8.26
N LYS A 88 -8.56 -5.10 -7.61
CA LYS A 88 -8.94 -6.48 -7.95
C LYS A 88 -9.65 -7.23 -6.81
N CYS A 89 -10.17 -6.52 -5.81
CA CYS A 89 -10.83 -7.15 -4.68
C CYS A 89 -12.19 -7.75 -5.09
N THR A 90 -12.29 -9.08 -5.12
CA THR A 90 -13.58 -9.79 -5.27
C THR A 90 -14.21 -9.96 -3.90
N LEU A 91 -15.46 -9.53 -3.73
CA LEU A 91 -16.20 -9.72 -2.47
C LEU A 91 -16.37 -11.21 -2.16
N SER A 92 -16.36 -11.56 -0.87
CA SER A 92 -16.65 -12.93 -0.45
C SER A 92 -18.11 -13.30 -0.73
N TRP A 93 -18.36 -14.60 -0.93
CA TRP A 93 -19.67 -15.10 -1.34
C TRP A 93 -20.80 -14.80 -0.35
N ILE A 94 -20.44 -14.60 0.92
CA ILE A 94 -21.38 -14.21 1.99
C ILE A 94 -22.04 -12.86 1.73
N TRP A 95 -21.45 -11.99 0.90
CA TRP A 95 -22.02 -10.70 0.50
C TRP A 95 -22.97 -10.79 -0.70
N TYR A 96 -22.99 -11.91 -1.44
CA TYR A 96 -23.85 -12.08 -2.62
C TYR A 96 -25.19 -12.78 -2.34
N THR A 97 -25.40 -13.34 -1.16
CA THR A 97 -26.45 -14.36 -0.93
C THR A 97 -27.74 -13.89 -0.29
N VAL A 98 -27.87 -12.60 0.08
CA VAL A 98 -29.05 -12.14 0.82
C VAL A 98 -30.02 -11.38 -0.08
N SER A 99 -31.20 -11.97 -0.34
CA SER A 99 -32.36 -11.26 -0.92
C SER A 99 -33.04 -10.41 0.16
N GLY A 100 -33.43 -9.18 -0.20
CA GLY A 100 -33.67 -8.03 0.68
C GLY A 100 -34.75 -8.11 1.78
N SER A 101 -35.29 -9.27 2.15
CA SER A 101 -36.18 -9.41 3.31
C SER A 101 -35.49 -9.94 4.58
N GLU A 102 -34.26 -10.45 4.48
CA GLU A 102 -33.49 -11.04 5.59
C GLU A 102 -32.20 -10.27 5.92
N VAL A 103 -31.92 -9.18 5.19
CA VAL A 103 -30.76 -8.32 5.44
C VAL A 103 -31.08 -7.41 6.62
N ASP A 104 -30.22 -7.43 7.64
CA ASP A 104 -30.18 -6.36 8.62
C ASP A 104 -29.58 -5.11 7.96
N GLU A 105 -30.44 -4.26 7.40
CA GLU A 105 -30.07 -3.05 6.66
C GLU A 105 -29.12 -2.16 7.47
N ASP A 106 -29.25 -2.14 8.80
CA ASP A 106 -28.39 -1.35 9.68
C ASP A 106 -26.94 -1.84 9.65
N ASN A 107 -26.71 -3.15 9.65
CA ASN A 107 -25.36 -3.73 9.61
C ASN A 107 -24.66 -3.49 8.26
N VAL A 108 -25.40 -3.57 7.15
CA VAL A 108 -24.87 -3.25 5.82
C VAL A 108 -24.56 -1.75 5.70
N ASN A 109 -25.46 -0.90 6.20
CA ASN A 109 -25.25 0.55 6.23
C ASN A 109 -24.01 0.94 7.06
N VAL A 110 -23.82 0.34 8.23
CA VAL A 110 -22.62 0.57 9.06
C VAL A 110 -21.36 0.16 8.31
N SER A 111 -21.36 -1.01 7.66
CA SER A 111 -20.22 -1.49 6.87
C SER A 111 -19.89 -0.55 5.70
N LEU A 112 -20.91 -0.06 4.99
CA LEU A 112 -20.74 0.92 3.92
C LEU A 112 -20.24 2.28 4.43
N GLN A 113 -20.68 2.73 5.60
CA GLN A 113 -20.19 3.97 6.22
C GLN A 113 -18.72 3.88 6.60
N VAL A 114 -18.26 2.70 7.07
CA VAL A 114 -16.84 2.45 7.36
C VAL A 114 -16.02 2.54 6.08
N GLU A 115 -16.44 1.86 5.01
CA GLU A 115 -15.73 1.92 3.73
C GLU A 115 -15.73 3.32 3.12
N TRP A 116 -16.84 4.05 3.24
CA TRP A 116 -16.89 5.45 2.83
C TRP A 116 -15.90 6.32 3.63
N CYS A 117 -15.82 6.12 4.95
CA CYS A 117 -14.85 6.83 5.79
C CYS A 117 -13.41 6.50 5.38
N LYS A 118 -13.09 5.23 5.11
CA LYS A 118 -11.77 4.80 4.62
C LYS A 118 -11.45 5.45 3.27
N ALA A 119 -12.37 5.37 2.30
CA ALA A 119 -12.19 5.97 0.98
C ALA A 119 -12.01 7.49 1.06
N ARG A 120 -12.79 8.18 1.90
CA ARG A 120 -12.65 9.62 2.14
C ARG A 120 -11.30 9.97 2.76
N ALA A 121 -10.84 9.21 3.75
CA ALA A 121 -9.53 9.41 4.38
C ALA A 121 -8.40 9.24 3.35
N ARG A 122 -8.46 8.21 2.50
CA ARG A 122 -7.48 8.02 1.40
C ARG A 122 -7.51 9.15 0.39
N ALA A 123 -8.69 9.63 0.01
CA ALA A 123 -8.81 10.77 -0.90
C ALA A 123 -8.23 12.06 -0.29
N GLN A 124 -8.46 12.29 1.01
CA GLN A 124 -7.88 13.42 1.73
C GLN A 124 -6.35 13.30 1.82
N HIS A 125 -5.85 12.12 2.16
CA HIS A 125 -4.42 11.84 2.24
C HIS A 125 -3.73 12.00 0.89
N SER A 126 -4.27 11.42 -0.19
CA SER A 126 -3.72 11.57 -1.53
C SER A 126 -3.67 13.03 -1.98
N ARG A 127 -4.68 13.84 -1.63
CA ARG A 127 -4.63 15.29 -1.88
C ARG A 127 -3.51 15.97 -1.10
N GLU A 128 -3.27 15.58 0.14
CA GLU A 128 -2.16 16.09 0.95
C GLU A 128 -0.80 15.67 0.37
N GLU A 129 -0.65 14.42 -0.04
CA GLU A 129 0.56 13.90 -0.70
C GLU A 129 0.86 14.69 -1.98
N LEU A 130 -0.14 14.98 -2.82
CA LEU A 130 0.06 15.79 -4.02
C LEU A 130 0.57 17.20 -3.70
N LEU A 131 0.03 17.83 -2.65
CA LEU A 131 0.50 19.15 -2.19
C LEU A 131 1.92 19.08 -1.62
N LEU A 132 2.24 18.02 -0.89
CA LEU A 132 3.58 17.80 -0.33
C LEU A 132 4.61 17.57 -1.43
N VAL A 133 4.29 16.74 -2.42
CA VAL A 133 5.18 16.48 -3.56
C VAL A 133 5.46 17.76 -4.35
N ASP A 134 4.46 18.61 -4.56
CA ASP A 134 4.63 19.91 -5.21
C ASP A 134 5.59 20.81 -4.41
N GLU A 135 5.39 20.94 -3.09
CA GLU A 135 6.26 21.74 -2.23
C GLU A 135 7.68 21.14 -2.13
N GLU A 136 7.81 19.83 -2.01
CA GLU A 136 9.10 19.13 -2.01
C GLU A 136 9.86 19.38 -3.31
N MET A 137 9.18 19.36 -4.45
CA MET A 137 9.81 19.67 -5.73
C MET A 137 10.25 21.12 -5.83
N HIS A 138 9.44 22.05 -5.32
CA HIS A 138 9.85 23.44 -5.20
C HIS A 138 11.09 23.59 -4.30
N TRP A 139 11.16 22.86 -3.18
CA TRP A 139 12.33 22.83 -2.29
C TRP A 139 13.56 22.23 -2.94
N VAL A 140 13.39 21.16 -3.72
CA VAL A 140 14.47 20.50 -4.43
C VAL A 140 15.09 21.42 -5.49
N ILE A 141 14.27 22.17 -6.24
CA ILE A 141 14.73 23.15 -7.24
C ILE A 141 15.43 24.33 -6.58
N THR A 142 14.85 24.89 -5.51
CA THR A 142 15.47 25.99 -4.77
C THR A 142 16.78 25.56 -4.11
N TYR A 143 16.83 24.35 -3.53
CA TYR A 143 18.03 23.78 -2.93
C TYR A 143 19.15 23.59 -3.96
N THR A 144 18.86 23.00 -5.12
CA THR A 144 19.87 22.80 -6.18
C THR A 144 20.40 24.12 -6.72
N THR A 145 19.54 25.11 -6.90
CA THR A 145 19.94 26.48 -7.28
C THR A 145 20.86 27.11 -6.23
N HIS A 146 20.48 27.01 -4.95
CA HIS A 146 21.31 27.48 -3.84
C HIS A 146 22.64 26.71 -3.76
N ARG A 147 22.62 25.39 -4.01
CA ARG A 147 23.82 24.54 -4.01
C ARG A 147 24.79 24.92 -5.12
N ALA A 148 24.29 25.29 -6.29
CA ALA A 148 25.12 25.81 -7.37
C ALA A 148 25.83 27.11 -6.96
N GLN A 149 25.11 28.05 -6.34
CA GLN A 149 25.70 29.28 -5.82
C GLN A 149 26.73 28.99 -4.72
N TRP A 150 26.43 28.03 -3.84
CA TRP A 150 27.35 27.60 -2.79
C TRP A 150 28.66 27.07 -3.35
N TRP A 151 28.63 26.28 -4.44
CA TRP A 151 29.83 25.82 -5.14
C TRP A 151 30.65 26.98 -5.71
N LEU A 152 30.00 27.95 -6.37
CA LEU A 152 30.67 29.15 -6.88
C LEU A 152 31.35 29.95 -5.76
N GLN A 153 30.74 30.02 -4.57
CA GLN A 153 31.35 30.67 -3.41
C GLN A 153 32.56 29.90 -2.85
N GLN A 154 32.61 28.57 -2.99
CA GLN A 154 33.76 27.77 -2.52
C GLN A 154 35.04 28.08 -3.32
N SER A 155 34.90 28.42 -4.60
CA SER A 155 36.03 28.76 -5.49
C SER A 155 36.90 29.90 -4.93
N ASN A 156 36.29 30.86 -4.25
CA ASN A 156 36.94 32.07 -3.74
C ASN A 156 37.47 31.96 -2.30
N ARG A 157 37.25 30.82 -1.61
CA ARG A 157 37.63 30.67 -0.20
C ARG A 157 39.11 30.39 0.03
N TRP A 158 39.82 29.89 -0.97
CA TRP A 158 41.18 29.41 -0.80
C TRP A 158 42.16 30.34 -1.52
N MET A 159 42.79 31.21 -0.73
CA MET A 159 43.71 32.24 -1.25
C MET A 159 45.20 31.86 -1.12
N ASP A 160 45.55 30.97 -0.18
CA ASP A 160 46.93 30.53 0.11
C ASP A 160 47.26 29.13 -0.43
N ILE A 161 46.96 28.85 -1.70
CA ILE A 161 47.31 27.59 -2.36
C ILE A 161 48.14 27.85 -3.61
N ASP A 162 48.96 26.86 -3.99
CA ASP A 162 49.54 26.74 -5.32
C ASP A 162 48.55 27.08 -6.46
N VAL A 163 49.06 27.80 -7.45
CA VAL A 163 48.27 28.39 -8.54
C VAL A 163 47.59 27.32 -9.39
N ALA A 164 48.29 26.21 -9.67
CA ALA A 164 47.73 25.13 -10.47
C ALA A 164 46.58 24.41 -9.73
N LEU A 165 46.72 24.21 -8.42
CA LEU A 165 45.66 23.61 -7.60
C LEU A 165 44.46 24.57 -7.45
N LYS A 166 44.71 25.88 -7.33
CA LYS A 166 43.65 26.90 -7.32
C LYS A 166 42.83 26.87 -8.61
N ASP A 167 43.50 26.81 -9.76
CA ASP A 167 42.82 26.76 -11.07
C ASP A 167 41.96 25.51 -11.21
N GLY A 168 42.48 24.35 -10.79
CA GLY A 168 41.72 23.09 -10.76
C GLY A 168 40.50 23.13 -9.83
N LEU A 169 40.62 23.74 -8.65
CA LEU A 169 39.49 23.91 -7.72
C LEU A 169 38.42 24.84 -8.27
N VAL A 170 38.82 25.93 -8.94
CA VAL A 170 37.90 26.83 -9.64
C VAL A 170 37.16 26.07 -10.73
N ALA A 171 37.89 25.38 -11.61
CA ALA A 171 37.30 24.58 -12.68
C ALA A 171 36.29 23.54 -12.14
N TYR A 172 36.67 22.78 -11.12
CA TYR A 172 35.80 21.78 -10.50
C TYR A 172 34.56 22.41 -9.86
N SER A 173 34.71 23.52 -9.13
CA SER A 173 33.57 24.20 -8.50
C SER A 173 32.60 24.77 -9.54
N CYS A 174 33.11 25.31 -10.66
CA CYS A 174 32.30 25.78 -11.77
C CYS A 174 31.56 24.62 -12.46
N GLU A 175 32.22 23.48 -12.66
CA GLU A 175 31.61 22.27 -13.21
C GLU A 175 30.48 21.76 -12.29
N GLN A 176 30.73 21.66 -10.98
CA GLN A 176 29.70 21.24 -10.02
C GLN A 176 28.54 22.24 -9.95
N ALA A 177 28.81 23.54 -10.00
CA ALA A 177 27.76 24.55 -10.07
C ALA A 177 26.92 24.41 -11.34
N HIS A 178 27.56 24.14 -12.49
CA HIS A 178 26.86 23.93 -13.75
C HIS A 178 25.97 22.68 -13.71
N ILE A 179 26.47 21.56 -13.17
CA ILE A 179 25.68 20.31 -13.02
C ILE A 179 24.43 20.54 -12.15
N GLU A 180 24.57 21.25 -11.03
CA GLU A 180 23.43 21.55 -10.16
C GLU A 180 22.42 22.50 -10.83
N GLN A 181 22.89 23.49 -11.61
CA GLN A 181 22.00 24.35 -12.41
C GLN A 181 21.27 23.58 -13.51
N GLU A 182 21.97 22.70 -14.22
CA GLU A 182 21.36 21.88 -15.27
C GLU A 182 20.29 20.96 -14.68
N ARG A 183 20.56 20.36 -13.50
CA ARG A 183 19.57 19.55 -12.78
C ARG A 183 18.33 20.36 -12.41
N ALA A 184 18.51 21.57 -11.88
CA ALA A 184 17.41 22.47 -11.54
C ALA A 184 16.57 22.83 -12.78
N GLN A 185 17.22 23.12 -13.92
CA GLN A 185 16.53 23.45 -15.17
C GLN A 185 15.72 22.26 -15.72
N ARG A 186 16.29 21.06 -15.73
CA ARG A 186 15.57 19.84 -16.17
C ARG A 186 14.35 19.58 -15.29
N TRP A 187 14.50 19.65 -13.98
CA TRP A 187 13.36 19.47 -13.08
C TRP A 187 12.32 20.57 -13.24
N LEU A 188 12.73 21.82 -13.43
CA LEU A 188 11.78 22.90 -13.69
C LEU A 188 11.01 22.70 -14.99
N SER A 189 11.63 22.13 -16.04
CA SER A 189 10.91 21.79 -17.28
C SER A 189 9.98 20.58 -17.11
N ASP A 190 10.41 19.56 -16.38
CA ASP A 190 9.63 18.34 -16.16
C ASP A 190 8.40 18.59 -15.27
N TRP A 191 8.52 19.54 -14.33
CA TRP A 191 7.48 19.91 -13.36
C TRP A 191 6.71 21.18 -13.75
N ALA A 192 6.91 21.69 -14.96
CA ALA A 192 6.12 22.81 -15.45
C ALA A 192 4.63 22.40 -15.54
N PRO A 193 3.69 23.28 -15.14
CA PRO A 193 2.27 22.98 -15.27
C PRO A 193 1.92 22.75 -16.75
N VAL A 194 1.24 21.62 -17.03
CA VAL A 194 0.75 21.23 -18.36
C VAL A 194 -0.42 22.10 -18.81
#